data_AF-A0A2N2MBB8-F1
#
_entry.id   AF-A0A2N2MBB8-F1
#
_cell.length_a   1.000
_cell.length_b   1.000
_cell.length_c   1.000
_cell.angle_alpha   90.00
_cell.angle_beta   90.00
_cell.angle_gamma   90.00
#
_symmetry.space_group_name_H-M   'P 1'
#
loop_
_entity.id
_entity.type
_entity.pdbx_description
1 polymer ?
#
loop_
_entity_poly.entity_id
_entity_poly.type
_entity_poly.pdbx_seq_one_letter_code
_entity_poly.pdbx_strand_id
1 'polypeptide(L)'
;MTDRELMIERIQNAIQALDRAHAAKSDLHKDVNTENIEAFRAHMQDLYNELDGIKRALEHQALYGEDELINLFSQLFSGKPTPYRHVAEVEHKK
;
A
#
# COMPACT_ATOMS: atom_id res chain seq x y z
N MET A 1 -4.20 14.83 10.40
CA MET A 1 -3.45 13.79 9.70
C MET A 1 -2.46 14.46 8.78
N THR A 2 -1.20 14.04 8.85
CA THR A 2 -0.22 14.32 7.81
C THR A 2 -0.49 13.40 6.62
N ASP A 3 -0.02 13.77 5.43
CA ASP A 3 -0.12 12.88 4.26
C ASP A 3 0.49 11.50 4.58
N ARG A 4 1.50 11.46 5.49
CA ARG A 4 2.25 10.25 5.83
C ARG A 4 1.39 9.26 6.59
N GLU A 5 0.60 9.77 7.54
CA GLU A 5 -0.37 8.98 8.28
C GLU A 5 -1.46 8.43 7.34
N LEU A 6 -1.90 9.22 6.36
CA LEU A 6 -2.86 8.78 5.35
C LEU A 6 -2.28 7.67 4.45
N MET A 7 -0.99 7.78 4.06
CA MET A 7 -0.33 6.75 3.26
C MET A 7 -0.17 5.43 4.05
N ILE A 8 0.19 5.52 5.33
CA ILE A 8 0.25 4.35 6.23
C ILE A 8 -1.11 3.66 6.31
N GLU A 9 -2.17 4.43 6.56
CA GLU A 9 -3.53 3.92 6.68
C GLU A 9 -3.97 3.23 5.39
N ARG A 10 -3.73 3.85 4.22
CA ARG A 10 -4.04 3.24 2.92
C ARG A 10 -3.30 1.93 2.68
N ILE A 11 -2.02 1.84 3.04
CA ILE A 11 -1.26 0.60 2.89
C ILE A 11 -1.82 -0.49 3.83
N GLN A 12 -2.15 -0.15 5.07
CA GLN A 12 -2.76 -1.09 6.02
C GLN A 12 -4.14 -1.58 5.51
N ASN A 13 -4.95 -0.66 4.98
CA ASN A 13 -6.26 -0.99 4.41
C ASN A 13 -6.11 -1.88 3.16
N ALA A 14 -5.10 -1.62 2.31
CA ALA A 14 -4.80 -2.47 1.16
C ALA A 14 -4.41 -3.89 1.57
N ILE A 15 -3.59 -4.06 2.62
CA ILE A 15 -3.23 -5.38 3.16
C ILE A 15 -4.49 -6.12 3.66
N GLN A 16 -5.34 -5.45 4.44
CA GLN A 16 -6.59 -6.05 4.92
C GLN A 16 -7.57 -6.38 3.79
N ALA A 17 -7.63 -5.53 2.75
CA ALA A 17 -8.43 -5.80 1.57
C ALA A 17 -7.91 -7.01 0.79
N LEU A 18 -6.59 -7.16 0.69
CA LEU A 18 -5.95 -8.32 0.07
C LEU A 18 -6.27 -9.62 0.83
N ASP A 19 -6.18 -9.61 2.16
CA ASP A 19 -6.54 -10.78 2.98
C ASP A 19 -8.01 -11.18 2.79
N ARG A 20 -8.93 -10.20 2.74
CA ARG A 20 -10.35 -10.43 2.47
C ARG A 20 -10.59 -10.98 1.07
N ALA A 21 -9.90 -10.45 0.06
CA ALA A 21 -9.98 -10.96 -1.31
C ALA A 21 -9.46 -12.41 -1.42
N HIS A 22 -8.40 -12.76 -0.67
CA HIS A 22 -7.90 -14.13 -0.58
C HIS A 22 -8.90 -15.08 0.09
N ALA A 23 -9.53 -14.66 1.18
CA ALA A 23 -10.58 -15.43 1.84
C ALA A 23 -11.76 -15.69 0.89
N ALA A 24 -12.28 -14.64 0.24
CA ALA A 24 -13.39 -14.76 -0.70
C ALA A 24 -13.04 -15.60 -1.93
N LYS A 25 -11.79 -15.55 -2.41
CA LYS A 25 -11.30 -16.46 -3.45
C LYS A 25 -11.33 -17.91 -2.99
N SER A 26 -10.97 -18.19 -1.73
CA SER A 26 -11.04 -19.54 -1.17
C SER A 26 -12.48 -20.04 -1.12
N ASP A 27 -13.42 -19.20 -0.70
CA ASP A 27 -14.83 -19.57 -0.61
C ASP A 27 -15.46 -19.77 -1.99
N LEU A 28 -15.14 -18.89 -2.96
CA LEU A 28 -15.51 -19.08 -4.36
C LEU A 28 -14.96 -20.38 -4.95
N HIS A 29 -13.74 -20.78 -4.55
CA HIS A 29 -13.17 -22.04 -5.03
C HIS A 29 -13.86 -23.27 -4.41
N LYS A 30 -14.33 -23.17 -3.16
CA LYS A 30 -15.10 -24.23 -2.48
C LYS A 30 -16.49 -24.39 -3.08
N ASP A 31 -17.16 -23.27 -3.38
CA ASP A 31 -18.51 -23.26 -3.94
C ASP A 31 -18.69 -22.11 -4.95
N VAL A 32 -18.84 -22.48 -6.22
CA VAL A 32 -18.99 -21.53 -7.32
C VAL A 32 -20.47 -21.18 -7.46
N ASN A 33 -20.89 -20.15 -6.75
CA ASN A 33 -22.25 -19.61 -6.82
C ASN A 33 -22.22 -18.07 -7.00
N THR A 34 -23.37 -17.49 -7.34
CA THR A 34 -23.48 -16.04 -7.61
C THR A 34 -23.07 -15.18 -6.42
N GLU A 35 -23.43 -15.58 -5.20
CA GLU A 35 -23.10 -14.85 -3.97
C GLU A 35 -21.57 -14.79 -3.75
N ASN A 36 -20.87 -15.92 -3.87
CA ASN A 36 -19.42 -15.98 -3.72
C ASN A 36 -18.67 -15.24 -4.83
N ILE A 37 -19.22 -15.22 -6.06
CA ILE A 37 -18.68 -14.43 -7.17
C ILE A 37 -18.80 -12.93 -6.85
N GLU A 38 -19.96 -12.49 -6.37
CA GLU A 38 -20.20 -11.08 -6.02
C GLU A 38 -19.33 -10.65 -4.83
N ALA A 39 -19.22 -11.47 -3.79
CA ALA A 39 -18.36 -11.22 -2.64
C ALA A 39 -16.89 -11.08 -3.05
N PHE A 40 -16.38 -12.01 -3.87
CA PHE A 40 -15.02 -11.93 -4.39
C PHE A 40 -14.79 -10.65 -5.22
N ARG A 41 -15.74 -10.30 -6.09
CA ARG A 41 -15.65 -9.08 -6.90
C ARG A 41 -15.64 -7.81 -6.05
N ALA A 42 -16.47 -7.75 -5.01
CA ALA A 42 -16.51 -6.61 -4.10
C ALA A 42 -15.17 -6.41 -3.39
N HIS A 43 -14.58 -7.48 -2.82
CA HIS A 43 -13.28 -7.39 -2.15
C HIS A 43 -12.13 -7.04 -3.10
N MET A 44 -12.16 -7.52 -4.35
CA MET A 44 -11.21 -7.11 -5.37
C MET A 44 -11.35 -5.63 -5.74
N GLN A 45 -12.57 -5.09 -5.76
CA GLN A 45 -12.82 -3.67 -5.98
C GLN A 45 -12.28 -2.81 -4.83
N ASP A 46 -12.48 -3.25 -3.59
CA ASP A 46 -11.93 -2.56 -2.41
C ASP A 46 -10.40 -2.52 -2.45
N LEU A 47 -9.77 -3.66 -2.77
CA LEU A 47 -8.31 -3.73 -2.94
C LEU A 47 -7.83 -2.77 -4.05
N TYR A 48 -8.53 -2.75 -5.19
CA TYR A 48 -8.20 -1.82 -6.28
C TYR A 48 -8.29 -0.35 -5.83
N ASN A 49 -9.34 0.02 -5.09
CA ASN A 49 -9.53 1.39 -4.63
C ASN A 49 -8.39 1.84 -3.68
N GLU A 50 -7.94 0.96 -2.80
CA GLU A 50 -6.82 1.28 -1.91
C GLU A 50 -5.50 1.40 -2.68
N LEU A 51 -5.23 0.50 -3.62
CA LEU A 51 -4.04 0.56 -4.48
C LEU A 51 -4.03 1.80 -5.38
N ASP A 52 -5.18 2.19 -5.94
CA ASP A 52 -5.29 3.42 -6.74
C ASP A 52 -5.08 4.66 -5.86
N GLY A 53 -5.58 4.64 -4.62
CA GLY A 53 -5.32 5.70 -3.64
C GLY A 53 -3.83 5.85 -3.30
N ILE A 54 -3.12 4.73 -3.09
CA ILE A 54 -1.67 4.71 -2.88
C ILE A 54 -0.96 5.26 -4.13
N LYS A 55 -1.32 4.77 -5.32
CA LYS A 55 -0.73 5.21 -6.59
C LYS A 55 -0.86 6.71 -6.77
N ARG A 56 -2.06 7.29 -6.59
CA ARG A 56 -2.27 8.74 -6.71
C ARG A 56 -1.41 9.51 -5.71
N ALA A 57 -1.33 9.04 -4.46
CA ALA A 57 -0.49 9.67 -3.44
C ALA A 57 1.00 9.65 -3.82
N LEU A 58 1.48 8.58 -4.48
CA LEU A 58 2.85 8.46 -4.98
C LEU A 58 3.12 9.31 -6.23
N GLU A 59 2.14 9.45 -7.13
CA GLU A 59 2.25 10.27 -8.34
C GLU A 59 2.33 11.77 -8.02
N HIS A 60 1.83 12.20 -6.86
CA HIS A 60 2.05 13.54 -6.32
C HIS A 60 3.45 13.67 -5.68
N GLN A 61 4.50 13.37 -6.47
CA GLN A 61 5.94 13.31 -6.12
C GLN A 61 6.55 14.53 -5.40
N ALA A 62 5.79 15.61 -5.19
CA ALA A 62 6.19 16.72 -4.34
C ALA A 62 6.08 16.39 -2.83
N LEU A 63 5.43 15.27 -2.45
CA LEU A 63 5.12 14.94 -1.06
C LEU A 63 5.97 13.81 -0.44
N TYR A 64 6.62 12.96 -1.25
CA TYR A 64 7.45 11.84 -0.75
C TYR A 64 8.69 11.59 -1.59
N GLY A 65 9.86 11.59 -0.94
CA GLY A 65 11.09 11.05 -1.53
C GLY A 65 11.09 9.52 -1.54
N GLU A 66 11.83 8.90 -2.46
CA GLU A 66 12.01 7.44 -2.53
C GLU A 66 12.49 6.85 -1.18
N ASP A 67 13.40 7.53 -0.51
CA ASP A 67 13.90 7.14 0.83
C ASP A 67 12.82 7.17 1.92
N GLU A 68 11.88 8.11 1.84
CA GLU A 68 10.78 8.18 2.80
C GLU A 68 9.80 7.04 2.61
N LEU A 69 9.55 6.62 1.37
CA LEU A 69 8.74 5.46 1.04
C LEU A 69 9.41 4.17 1.53
N ILE A 70 10.72 4.01 1.28
CA ILE A 70 11.50 2.87 1.76
C ILE A 70 11.46 2.80 3.29
N ASN A 71 11.60 3.93 3.97
CA ASN A 71 11.48 4.01 5.43
C ASN A 71 10.06 3.69 5.92
N LEU A 72 9.04 4.15 5.21
CA LEU A 72 7.64 3.86 5.50
C LEU A 72 7.37 2.35 5.44
N PHE A 73 7.75 1.70 4.33
CA PHE A 73 7.58 0.27 4.14
C PHE A 73 8.41 -0.52 5.16
N SER A 74 9.63 -0.09 5.46
CA SER A 74 10.47 -0.74 6.48
C SER A 74 9.82 -0.70 7.86
N GLN A 75 9.26 0.46 8.26
CA GLN A 75 8.54 0.57 9.52
C GLN A 75 7.28 -0.30 9.54
N LEU A 76 6.53 -0.34 8.44
CA LEU A 76 5.30 -1.10 8.37
C LEU A 76 5.52 -2.62 8.45
N PHE A 77 6.54 -3.13 7.75
CA PHE A 77 6.77 -4.57 7.62
C PHE A 77 7.76 -5.16 8.65
N SER A 78 8.70 -4.36 9.14
CA SER A 78 9.74 -4.83 10.08
C SER A 78 9.65 -4.21 11.47
N GLY A 79 8.80 -3.19 11.65
CA GLY A 79 8.74 -2.40 12.89
C GLY A 79 9.98 -1.54 13.14
N LYS A 80 10.94 -1.51 12.21
CA LYS A 80 12.20 -0.79 12.33
C LYS A 80 12.37 0.19 11.16
N PRO A 81 12.79 1.44 11.43
CA PRO A 81 13.16 2.36 10.36
C PRO A 81 14.37 1.81 9.60
N THR A 82 14.42 2.00 8.29
CA THR A 82 15.64 1.75 7.50
C THR A 82 16.69 2.78 7.91
N PRO A 83 17.97 2.40 8.01
CA PRO A 83 19.03 3.38 8.26
C PRO A 83 19.04 4.39 7.11
N TYR A 84 18.63 5.63 7.42
CA TYR A 84 18.57 6.76 6.50
C TYR A 84 19.98 6.98 5.93
N ARG A 85 20.19 6.64 4.65
CA ARG A 85 21.43 6.99 3.94
C ARG A 85 21.16 8.32 3.25
N HIS A 86 21.49 9.42 3.92
CA HIS A 86 21.63 10.69 3.22
C HIS A 86 22.69 10.48 2.13
N VAL A 87 22.26 10.39 0.88
CA VAL A 87 23.16 10.67 -0.24
C VAL A 87 23.38 12.17 -0.15
N ALA A 88 24.43 12.57 0.57
CA ALA A 88 24.86 13.95 0.59
C ALA A 88 25.00 14.40 -0.86
N GLU A 89 24.31 15.48 -1.24
CA GLU A 89 24.53 16.17 -2.50
C GLU A 89 26.04 16.32 -2.66
N VAL A 90 26.59 15.64 -3.68
CA VAL A 90 27.98 15.81 -4.05
C VAL A 90 28.08 17.27 -4.47
N GLU A 91 28.69 18.09 -3.59
CA GLU A 91 29.03 19.48 -3.90
C GLU A 91 29.80 19.50 -5.22
N HIS A 92 29.13 19.84 -6.31
CA HIS A 92 29.80 20.28 -7.53
C HIS A 92 30.31 21.71 -7.29
N LYS A 93 31.42 21.83 -6.54
CA LYS A 93 32.26 23.03 -6.59
C LYS A 93 33.24 22.87 -7.75
N LYS A 94 33.07 23.74 -8.74
CA LYS A 94 34.08 24.09 -9.75
C LYS A 94 35.29 24.76 -9.11
#